data_AF-A0A1G2Q2W6-F1
#
_entry.id   AF-A0A1G2Q2W6-F1
#
_cell.length_a   1.000
_cell.length_b   1.000
_cell.length_c   1.000
_cell.angle_alpha   90.00
_cell.angle_beta   90.00
_cell.angle_gamma   90.00
#
_symmetry.space_group_name_H-M   'P 1'
#
loop_
_entity.id
_entity.type
_entity.pdbx_description
1 polymer ?
#
loop_
_entity_poly.entity_id
_entity_poly.type
_entity_poly.pdbx_seq_one_letter_code
_entity_poly.pdbx_strand_id
1 'polypeptide(L)' 'MTQDTLQRMQCSNCKNVTYFTTKNRKTIERKLEFKKYCRFCRGHKVHKEGKRK' A
#
# COMPACT_ATOMS: atom_id res chain seq x y z
N MET A 1 1.40 -21.81 6.60
CA MET A 1 0.56 -20.65 6.97
C MET A 1 1.24 -19.37 6.50
N THR A 2 1.32 -19.15 5.19
CA THR A 2 2.07 -18.02 4.59
C THR A 2 1.18 -16.80 4.46
N GLN A 3 1.68 -15.62 4.84
CA GLN A 3 0.97 -14.34 4.75
C GLN A 3 0.85 -13.87 3.28
N ASP A 4 0.43 -14.72 2.34
CA ASP A 4 0.53 -14.44 0.90
C ASP A 4 -0.43 -13.36 0.37
N THR A 5 -1.36 -12.90 1.19
CA THR A 5 -2.35 -11.88 0.82
C THR A 5 -1.99 -10.48 1.34
N LEU A 6 -0.99 -10.33 2.21
CA LEU A 6 -0.66 -9.04 2.84
C LEU A 6 0.16 -8.13 1.91
N GLN A 7 -0.43 -7.04 1.44
CA GLN A 7 0.19 -6.05 0.58
C GLN A 7 0.57 -4.78 1.36
N ARG A 8 1.78 -4.27 1.14
CA ARG A 8 2.27 -3.03 1.75
C ARG A 8 1.83 -1.83 0.94
N MET A 9 1.33 -0.79 1.61
CA MET A 9 0.97 0.48 0.98
C MET A 9 1.98 1.56 1.36
N GLN A 10 2.65 2.09 0.35
CA GLN A 10 3.73 3.05 0.46
C GLN A 10 3.24 4.43 0.04
N CYS A 11 3.49 5.46 0.85
CA CYS A 11 3.18 6.85 0.49
C CYS A 11 4.06 7.29 -0.69
N SER A 12 3.49 7.96 -1.69
CA SER A 12 4.24 8.43 -2.86
C SER A 12 5.29 9.51 -2.53
N ASN A 13 5.06 10.30 -1.49
CA ASN A 13 5.90 11.45 -1.14
C ASN A 13 7.07 11.05 -0.24
N CYS A 14 6.77 10.45 0.92
CA CYS A 14 7.80 10.12 1.91
C CYS A 14 8.33 8.69 1.77
N LYS A 15 7.79 7.88 0.83
CA LYS A 15 8.18 6.49 0.60
C LYS A 15 8.10 5.58 1.83
N ASN A 16 7.45 6.03 2.91
CA ASN A 16 7.23 5.22 4.11
C ASN A 16 6.02 4.32 3.94
N VAL A 17 6.10 3.12 4.50
CA VAL A 17 4.99 2.19 4.58
C VAL A 17 4.20 2.51 5.84
N THR A 18 2.94 2.91 5.66
CA THR A 18 2.03 3.30 6.75
C THR A 18 0.87 2.33 6.92
N TYR A 19 0.47 1.64 5.84
CA TYR A 19 -0.67 0.73 5.86
C TYR A 19 -0.32 -0.63 5.28
N PHE A 20 -1.00 -1.65 5.81
CA PHE A 20 -1.01 -3.00 5.28
C PHE A 20 -2.45 -3.34 4.90
N THR A 21 -2.63 -3.85 3.69
CA THR A 21 -3.95 -4.22 3.15
C THR A 21 -3.89 -5.64 2.63
N THR A 22 -4.95 -6.40 2.76
CA THR A 22 -5.04 -7.71 2.13
C THR A 22 -5.50 -7.55 0.68
N LYS A 23 -4.81 -8.20 -0.24
CA LYS A 23 -5.18 -8.26 -1.65
C LYS A 23 -5.03 -9.68 -2.14
N ASN A 24 -6.05 -10.16 -2.84
CA ASN A 24 -5.96 -11.39 -3.59
C ASN A 24 -5.34 -11.10 -4.96
N ARG A 25 -4.10 -11.56 -5.15
CA ARG A 25 -3.32 -11.33 -6.38
C ARG A 25 -3.96 -11.98 -7.62
N LYS A 26 -4.77 -13.03 -7.45
CA LYS A 26 -5.42 -13.76 -8.56
C LYS A 26 -6.60 -13.01 -9.17
N THR A 27 -7.31 -12.22 -8.37
CA THR A 27 -8.54 -11.54 -8.83
C THR A 27 -8.33 -10.07 -9.15
N ILE A 28 -7.29 -9.44 -8.59
CA ILE A 28 -7.02 -8.02 -8.78
C ILE A 28 -5.60 -7.85 -9.35
N GLU A 29 -5.50 -7.76 -10.67
CA GLU A 29 -4.22 -7.55 -11.37
C GLU A 29 -3.78 -6.08 -11.38
N ARG A 30 -4.73 -5.14 -11.23
CA ARG A 30 -4.44 -3.70 -11.19
C ARG A 30 -3.70 -3.30 -9.92
N LYS A 31 -2.77 -2.35 -10.05
CA LYS A 31 -2.10 -1.71 -8.89
C LYS A 31 -3.13 -0.90 -8.10
N LEU A 32 -3.21 -1.10 -6.79
CA LEU A 32 -4.06 -0.29 -5.93
C LEU A 32 -3.37 1.04 -5.62
N GLU A 33 -4.11 2.14 -5.83
CA GLU A 33 -3.73 3.48 -5.43
C GLU A 33 -4.87 4.07 -4.59
N PHE A 34 -4.57 4.46 -3.35
CA PHE A 34 -5.55 5.02 -2.42
C PHE A 34 -5.09 6.35 -1.87
N LYS A 35 -5.98 7.35 -1.84
CA LYS A 35 -5.74 8.59 -1.09
C LYS A 35 -5.99 8.33 0.39
N LYS A 36 -4.92 8.21 1.17
CA LYS A 36 -4.95 7.98 2.62
C LYS A 36 -4.13 9.03 3.34
N TYR A 37 -4.41 9.24 4.62
CA TYR A 37 -3.63 10.13 5.45
C TYR A 37 -2.22 9.54 5.67
N CYS A 38 -1.18 10.34 5.46
CA CYS A 38 0.18 9.95 5.79
C CYS A 38 0.60 10.64 7.09
N ARG A 39 0.94 9.86 8.13
CA ARG A 39 1.41 10.39 9.43
C ARG A 39 2.70 11.22 9.29
N PHE A 40 3.56 10.88 8.33
CA PHE A 40 4.83 11.57 8.10
C PHE A 40 4.66 12.89 7.36
N CYS A 41 3.80 12.92 6.34
CA CYS A 41 3.53 14.15 5.57
C CYS A 41 2.42 15.02 6.18
N ARG A 42 1.79 14.59 7.27
CA ARG A 42 0.66 15.25 7.95
C ARG A 42 -0.46 15.67 6.99
N GLY A 43 -0.79 14.83 6.01
CA GLY A 43 -1.82 15.13 5.02
C GLY A 43 -2.24 13.93 4.19
N HIS A 44 -3.36 14.07 3.47
CA HIS A 44 -3.87 13.03 2.57
C HIS A 44 -3.05 12.99 1.28
N LYS A 45 -2.39 11.86 1.03
CA LYS A 45 -1.54 11.62 -0.14
C LYS A 45 -1.87 10.27 -0.76
N VAL A 46 -1.49 10.13 -2.01
CA VAL A 46 -1.66 8.87 -2.74
C VAL A 46 -0.67 7.85 -2.18
N HIS A 47 -1.21 6.73 -1.70
CA HIS A 47 -0.44 5.57 -1.30
C HIS A 47 -0.54 4.54 -2.43
N LYS A 48 0.60 4.02 -2.84
CA LYS A 48 0.74 3.02 -3.91
C LYS A 48 1.15 1.68 -3.31
N GLU A 49 0.80 0.59 -3.97
CA GLU A 49 1.31 -0.72 -3.61
C GLU A 49 2.85 -0.76 -3.70
N GLY A 50 3.50 -1.07 -2.57
CA GLY A 50 4.92 -1.34 -2.52
C GLY A 50 5.21 -2.70 -3.13
N LYS A 51 6.26 -2.80 -3.97
CA LYS A 51 6.70 -4.09 -4.52
C LYS A 51 7.07 -5.02 -3.35
N ARG A 52 6.52 -6.24 -3.33
CA ARG A 52 7.10 -7.31 -2.52
C ARG A 52 8.48 -7.66 -3.11
N LYS A 53 9.45 -7.88 -2.25
CA LYS A 53 10.64 -8.68 -2.61
C LYS A 53 10.19 -10.13 -2.78
#